data_AF-A0A0K2GHM8-F1
#
_entry.id   AF-A0A0K2GHM8-F1
#
_cell.length_a   1.000
_cell.length_b   1.000
_cell.length_c   1.000
_cell.angle_alpha   90.00
_cell.angle_beta   90.00
_cell.angle_gamma   90.00
#
_symmetry.space_group_name_H-M   'P 1'
#
loop_
_entity.id
_entity.type
_entity.pdbx_description
1 polymer ?
#
loop_
_entity_poly.entity_id
_entity_poly.type
_entity_poly.pdbx_seq_one_letter_code
_entity_poly.pdbx_strand_id
1 'polypeptide(L)'
;MQTDVCFKPRVVIGIIFISTCLLACSGGGEGAGNSGTVVATSTGIFVDAPVQGLTVSSGSIQSTTDAAGGFQYTVGQPTTFRLGNLVLGTFVISGANAFVSPLNLAVSQSNPTPQITDNGVTNRLRFLQTVKSNSDPASLNLTQAALALQTLPPGTTLSWDQDPSLFNIGGPGIPGSVGASLQAAGISTTLVSAAAAQATFTTGLRCALGGFYSGTFSGSDTGSFGVGVAPGIGELIGRGFSNSNQANFFLNGVLTLNAASTVSFGVASTGANFSGVVSTGGTSGNWQNPPGGGAFTGTKMRLSLPVGTQGAIYRGVGFDTALRDRTSMGDVGPFVMAIGSSSLTGLAFSYDDQMQLSLTGTVTNNDTLDGQIIQGNIVLSNFHATISTDGTLGGQYTGIPGVGSSGSVWGCRTNS
;
A
#
# COMPACT_ATOMS: atom_id res chain seq x y z
N MET A 1 -30.94 -16.80 -54.52
CA MET A 1 -30.86 -17.85 -53.48
C MET A 1 -30.52 -17.16 -52.18
N GLN A 2 -31.56 -16.81 -51.42
CA GLN A 2 -31.46 -16.16 -50.13
C GLN A 2 -32.52 -16.86 -49.28
N THR A 3 -32.06 -17.58 -48.27
CA THR A 3 -32.88 -18.39 -47.38
C THR A 3 -33.51 -17.50 -46.31
N ASP A 4 -34.83 -17.40 -46.33
CA ASP A 4 -35.62 -16.81 -45.25
C ASP A 4 -35.53 -17.69 -43.99
N VAL A 5 -35.08 -17.09 -42.88
CA VAL A 5 -35.10 -17.73 -41.56
C VAL A 5 -36.30 -17.18 -40.78
N CYS A 6 -37.22 -18.09 -40.48
CA CYS A 6 -38.47 -17.88 -39.77
C CYS A 6 -38.24 -17.62 -38.26
N PHE A 7 -38.70 -16.47 -37.76
CA PHE A 7 -38.80 -16.17 -36.32
C PHE A 7 -40.10 -16.76 -35.75
N LYS A 8 -39.99 -17.67 -34.77
CA LYS A 8 -41.14 -18.14 -33.96
C LYS A 8 -41.22 -17.36 -32.65
N PRO A 9 -42.40 -16.84 -32.25
CA PRO A 9 -42.59 -16.20 -30.96
C PRO A 9 -42.81 -17.28 -29.88
N ARG A 10 -42.17 -17.14 -28.72
CA ARG A 10 -42.45 -17.96 -27.53
C ARG A 10 -43.12 -17.11 -26.45
N VAL A 11 -44.27 -17.64 -26.06
CA VAL A 11 -45.28 -17.16 -25.11
C VAL A 11 -44.69 -16.96 -23.72
N VAL A 12 -45.00 -15.82 -23.10
CA VAL A 12 -44.74 -15.50 -21.70
C VAL A 12 -45.90 -16.04 -20.86
N ILE A 13 -45.63 -16.96 -19.93
CA ILE A 13 -46.57 -17.41 -18.90
C ILE A 13 -46.09 -16.87 -17.56
N GLY A 14 -46.85 -15.93 -17.00
CA GLY A 14 -46.63 -15.38 -15.67
C GLY A 14 -47.12 -16.34 -14.58
N ILE A 15 -46.32 -16.52 -13.55
CA ILE A 15 -46.70 -17.23 -12.32
C ILE A 15 -46.61 -16.23 -11.16
N ILE A 16 -47.79 -15.94 -10.61
CA ILE A 16 -48.04 -15.20 -9.38
C ILE A 16 -47.67 -16.11 -8.21
N PHE A 17 -46.79 -15.66 -7.30
CA PHE A 17 -46.54 -16.33 -6.02
C PHE A 17 -46.87 -15.40 -4.85
N ILE A 18 -47.72 -15.94 -3.99
CA ILE A 18 -48.45 -15.30 -2.90
C ILE A 18 -47.58 -15.10 -1.66
N SER A 19 -47.79 -13.95 -1.03
CA SER A 19 -47.28 -13.51 0.26
C SER A 19 -47.86 -14.31 1.43
N THR A 20 -47.03 -14.71 2.40
CA THR A 20 -47.44 -14.90 3.81
C THR A 20 -46.25 -14.77 4.77
N CYS A 21 -46.38 -13.78 5.67
CA CYS A 21 -46.11 -13.78 7.11
C CYS A 21 -44.80 -14.39 7.67
N LEU A 22 -43.93 -13.50 8.15
CA LEU A 22 -43.14 -13.73 9.37
C LEU A 22 -43.29 -12.53 10.31
N LEU A 23 -44.02 -12.76 11.40
CA LEU A 23 -44.08 -11.93 12.59
C LEU A 23 -42.72 -12.03 13.31
N ALA A 24 -42.06 -10.89 13.53
CA ALA A 24 -41.02 -10.75 14.54
C ALA A 24 -41.42 -9.65 15.52
N CYS A 25 -41.38 -10.05 16.78
CA CYS A 25 -41.90 -9.38 17.96
C CYS A 25 -41.44 -7.93 18.15
N SER A 26 -42.40 -7.11 18.57
CA SER A 26 -42.23 -5.91 19.37
C SER A 26 -41.48 -6.18 20.67
N GLY A 27 -40.43 -5.39 20.93
CA GLY A 27 -39.80 -5.25 22.24
C GLY A 27 -39.56 -3.78 22.52
N GLY A 28 -40.53 -3.12 23.15
CA GLY A 28 -40.37 -1.80 23.74
C GLY A 28 -39.59 -1.91 25.05
N GLY A 29 -38.55 -1.10 25.17
CA GLY A 29 -37.79 -0.90 26.39
C GLY A 29 -37.28 0.54 26.40
N GLU A 30 -38.01 1.41 27.08
CA GLU A 30 -37.63 2.79 27.35
C GLU A 30 -36.46 2.79 28.34
N GLY A 31 -35.24 2.86 27.80
CA GLY A 31 -34.05 3.19 28.55
C GLY A 31 -33.51 4.50 28.01
N ALA A 32 -33.53 5.55 28.84
CA ALA A 32 -32.83 6.80 28.58
C ALA A 32 -31.31 6.54 28.53
N GLY A 33 -30.85 6.05 27.38
CA GLY A 33 -29.44 5.86 27.08
C GLY A 33 -28.91 7.14 26.46
N ASN A 34 -28.13 7.87 27.28
CA ASN A 34 -27.18 8.88 26.86
C ASN A 34 -26.75 8.67 25.39
N SER A 35 -27.03 9.63 24.50
CA SER A 35 -26.45 9.67 23.15
C SER A 35 -24.94 9.89 23.26
N GLY A 36 -24.25 8.89 23.78
CA GLY A 36 -22.81 8.76 23.69
C GLY A 36 -22.52 8.58 22.22
N THR A 37 -21.82 9.55 21.63
CA THR A 37 -21.17 9.42 20.34
C THR A 37 -20.52 8.04 20.29
N VAL A 38 -21.04 7.13 19.45
CA VAL A 38 -20.41 5.83 19.24
C VAL A 38 -19.05 6.15 18.65
N VAL A 39 -18.00 6.09 19.48
CA VAL A 39 -16.64 6.35 19.00
C VAL A 39 -16.28 5.17 18.13
N ALA A 40 -16.18 5.40 16.82
CA ALA A 40 -15.99 4.34 15.85
C ALA A 40 -14.60 3.70 16.03
N THR A 41 -14.57 2.39 16.29
CA THR A 41 -13.36 1.59 16.16
C THR A 41 -13.00 1.42 14.69
N SER A 42 -11.73 1.55 14.35
CA SER A 42 -11.20 1.30 13.00
C SER A 42 -9.90 0.51 13.08
N THR A 43 -9.49 -0.05 11.94
CA THR A 43 -8.18 -0.66 11.76
C THR A 43 -7.22 0.31 11.06
N GLY A 44 -5.93 0.09 11.26
CA GLY A 44 -4.84 0.76 10.56
C GLY A 44 -3.65 -0.18 10.37
N ILE A 45 -2.64 0.28 9.65
CA ILE A 45 -1.36 -0.42 9.50
C ILE A 45 -0.18 0.48 9.87
N PHE A 46 0.85 -0.10 10.50
CA PHE A 46 2.10 0.59 10.79
C PHE A 46 3.23 0.09 9.87
N VAL A 47 3.89 1.02 9.16
CA VAL A 47 4.87 0.70 8.11
C VAL A 47 6.20 1.45 8.30
N ASP A 48 7.27 0.67 8.45
CA ASP A 48 8.69 0.94 8.15
C ASP A 48 9.21 -0.25 7.29
N ALA A 49 8.36 -0.71 6.35
CA ALA A 49 7.95 -2.11 6.12
C ALA A 49 6.98 -2.62 7.21
N PRO A 50 6.08 -3.59 6.93
CA PRO A 50 5.13 -4.10 7.92
C PRO A 50 5.78 -4.40 9.28
N VAL A 51 5.32 -3.72 10.34
CA VAL A 51 5.94 -3.81 11.67
C VAL A 51 5.09 -4.68 12.60
N GLN A 52 5.64 -5.79 13.05
CA GLN A 52 5.02 -6.67 14.05
C GLN A 52 5.55 -6.40 15.45
N GLY A 53 4.64 -6.39 16.44
CA GLY A 53 5.02 -6.39 17.86
C GLY A 53 4.98 -5.02 18.57
N LEU A 54 4.45 -3.96 17.93
CA LEU A 54 4.19 -2.70 18.61
C LEU A 54 2.88 -2.77 19.39
N THR A 55 2.88 -2.33 20.64
CA THR A 55 1.64 -2.12 21.40
C THR A 55 1.01 -0.79 21.02
N VAL A 56 -0.29 -0.80 20.74
CA VAL A 56 -1.08 0.39 20.38
C VAL A 56 -2.16 0.58 21.44
N SER A 57 -2.20 1.76 22.06
CA SER A 57 -3.24 2.17 23.01
C SER A 57 -4.03 3.34 22.44
N SER A 58 -5.36 3.23 22.37
CA SER A 58 -6.24 4.27 21.79
C SER A 58 -7.64 4.22 22.41
N GLY A 59 -7.98 5.21 23.24
CA GLY A 59 -9.20 5.16 24.05
C GLY A 59 -9.20 3.93 24.97
N SER A 60 -10.24 3.11 24.90
CA SER A 60 -10.32 1.83 25.62
C SER A 60 -9.66 0.65 24.90
N ILE A 61 -9.14 0.86 23.68
CA ILE A 61 -8.53 -0.20 22.87
C ILE A 61 -7.06 -0.34 23.22
N GLN A 62 -6.65 -1.59 23.43
CA GLN A 62 -5.25 -2.00 23.42
C GLN A 62 -5.10 -3.12 22.38
N SER A 63 -4.19 -2.94 21.43
CA SER A 63 -3.87 -3.95 20.41
C SER A 63 -2.36 -4.06 20.20
N THR A 64 -1.94 -5.09 19.47
CA THR A 64 -0.54 -5.28 19.06
C THR A 64 -0.49 -5.39 17.55
N THR A 65 0.49 -4.75 16.90
CA THR A 65 0.63 -4.84 15.45
C THR A 65 0.96 -6.28 15.03
N ASP A 66 0.19 -6.81 14.08
CA ASP A 66 0.38 -8.15 13.54
C ASP A 66 1.50 -8.22 12.48
N ALA A 67 1.68 -9.37 11.82
CA ALA A 67 2.73 -9.57 10.80
C ALA A 67 2.52 -8.73 9.51
N ALA A 68 1.33 -8.18 9.29
CA ALA A 68 1.03 -7.23 8.24
C ALA A 68 1.09 -5.77 8.74
N GLY A 69 1.48 -5.55 10.00
CA GLY A 69 1.49 -4.26 10.66
C GLY A 69 0.11 -3.78 11.12
N GLY A 70 -0.92 -4.62 11.03
CA GLY A 70 -2.30 -4.30 11.33
C GLY A 70 -2.53 -4.05 12.82
N PHE A 71 -3.27 -3.00 13.16
CA PHE A 71 -3.67 -2.66 14.52
C PHE A 71 -5.10 -2.10 14.57
N GLN A 72 -5.68 -2.04 15.78
CA GLN A 72 -6.98 -1.43 16.04
C GLN A 72 -6.83 -0.16 16.87
N TYR A 73 -7.68 0.83 16.59
CA TYR A 73 -7.71 2.10 17.32
C TYR A 73 -9.13 2.69 17.32
N THR A 74 -9.30 3.69 18.17
CA THR A 74 -10.54 4.45 18.28
C THR A 74 -10.39 5.77 17.51
N VAL A 75 -11.22 6.01 16.50
CA VAL A 75 -11.13 7.22 15.65
C VAL A 75 -11.29 8.48 16.51
N GLY A 76 -10.42 9.46 16.29
CA GLY A 76 -10.40 10.74 17.02
C GLY A 76 -9.77 10.69 18.41
N GLN A 77 -9.34 9.51 18.90
CA GLN A 77 -8.66 9.39 20.18
C GLN A 77 -7.13 9.48 20.04
N PRO A 78 -6.43 10.03 21.05
CA PRO A 78 -4.97 9.92 21.13
C PRO A 78 -4.55 8.46 21.05
N THR A 79 -3.68 8.16 20.10
CA THR A 79 -3.19 6.81 19.83
C THR A 79 -1.70 6.77 20.09
N THR A 80 -1.27 5.97 21.07
CA THR A 80 0.14 5.82 21.48
C THR A 80 0.70 4.52 20.96
N PHE A 81 1.84 4.59 20.28
CA PHE A 81 2.62 3.41 19.85
C PHE A 81 3.79 3.18 20.81
N ARG A 82 3.96 1.93 21.26
CA ARG A 82 5.01 1.51 22.18
C ARG A 82 5.72 0.24 21.71
N LEU A 83 6.99 0.11 22.06
CA LEU A 83 7.74 -1.13 21.98
C LEU A 83 8.09 -1.59 23.41
N GLY A 84 7.35 -2.56 23.94
CA GLY A 84 7.35 -2.82 25.38
C GLY A 84 6.89 -1.58 26.16
N ASN A 85 7.67 -1.15 27.15
CA ASN A 85 7.37 0.07 27.92
C ASN A 85 7.94 1.36 27.30
N LEU A 86 8.66 1.26 26.17
CA LEU A 86 9.21 2.40 25.46
C LEU A 86 8.15 3.07 24.56
N VAL A 87 7.93 4.37 24.73
CA VAL A 87 7.01 5.16 23.90
C VAL A 87 7.72 5.67 22.65
N LEU A 88 7.17 5.32 21.48
CA LEU A 88 7.68 5.79 20.18
C LEU A 88 7.05 7.11 19.76
N GLY A 89 5.76 7.31 20.07
CA GLY A 89 5.03 8.54 19.76
C GLY A 89 3.54 8.43 20.08
N THR A 90 2.87 9.57 20.15
CA THR A 90 1.42 9.68 20.35
C THR A 90 0.86 10.77 19.45
N PHE A 91 -0.23 10.49 18.74
CA PHE A 91 -0.94 11.46 17.91
C PHE A 91 -2.41 11.05 17.73
N VAL A 92 -3.24 11.94 17.21
CA VAL A 92 -4.67 11.66 16.96
C VAL A 92 -4.85 11.15 15.54
N ILE A 93 -5.59 10.06 15.38
CA ILE A 93 -5.96 9.50 14.06
C ILE A 93 -7.42 9.86 13.79
N SER A 94 -7.67 10.76 12.84
CA SER A 94 -9.00 11.36 12.63
C SER A 94 -9.89 10.67 11.59
N GLY A 95 -9.34 9.73 10.80
CA GLY A 95 -10.07 9.01 9.76
C GLY A 95 -10.09 7.50 10.01
N ALA A 96 -10.78 6.75 9.15
CA ALA A 96 -10.74 5.28 9.13
C ALA A 96 -9.58 4.76 8.27
N ASN A 97 -9.24 3.46 8.40
CA ASN A 97 -8.21 2.77 7.60
C ASN A 97 -6.85 3.48 7.63
N ALA A 98 -6.31 3.68 8.83
CA ALA A 98 -5.13 4.52 9.01
C ALA A 98 -3.88 3.90 8.38
N PHE A 99 -3.08 4.75 7.74
CA PHE A 99 -1.72 4.43 7.32
C PHE A 99 -0.75 5.20 8.22
N VAL A 100 -0.01 4.48 9.05
CA VAL A 100 0.90 5.07 10.04
C VAL A 100 2.33 4.64 9.73
N SER A 101 3.26 5.56 9.89
CA SER A 101 4.70 5.31 9.77
C SER A 101 5.46 6.13 10.82
N PRO A 102 6.78 5.92 10.96
CA PRO A 102 7.64 6.78 11.78
C PRO A 102 7.55 8.28 11.45
N LEU A 103 7.14 8.68 10.24
CA LEU A 103 6.83 10.07 9.90
C LEU A 103 5.68 10.62 10.77
N ASN A 104 4.61 9.85 10.96
CA ASN A 104 3.48 10.27 11.79
C ASN A 104 3.87 10.42 13.26
N LEU A 105 4.79 9.58 13.75
CA LEU A 105 5.27 9.63 15.13
C LEU A 105 6.16 10.85 15.42
N ALA A 106 6.74 11.47 14.39
CA ALA A 106 7.58 12.65 14.49
C ALA A 106 6.80 13.97 14.33
N VAL A 107 5.49 13.91 14.05
CA VAL A 107 4.66 15.12 13.95
C VAL A 107 4.62 15.82 15.31
N SER A 108 4.95 17.10 15.30
CA SER A 108 4.90 17.97 16.48
C SER A 108 4.45 19.38 16.10
N GLN A 109 4.20 20.23 17.09
CA GLN A 109 3.84 21.63 16.82
C GLN A 109 4.94 22.39 16.07
N SER A 110 6.21 22.10 16.35
CA SER A 110 7.36 22.70 15.68
C SER A 110 7.70 22.03 14.35
N ASN A 111 7.17 20.84 14.08
CA ASN A 111 7.36 20.12 12.83
C ASN A 111 6.07 19.37 12.42
N PRO A 112 5.10 20.07 11.81
CA PRO A 112 3.82 19.46 11.42
C PRO A 112 3.93 18.56 10.18
N THR A 113 5.01 18.68 9.40
CA THR A 113 5.22 17.94 8.13
C THR A 113 6.63 17.33 8.08
N PRO A 114 6.93 16.37 8.98
CA PRO A 114 8.26 15.81 9.10
C PRO A 114 8.70 15.12 7.81
N GLN A 115 9.98 15.25 7.51
CA GLN A 115 10.65 14.61 6.38
C GLN A 115 11.45 13.39 6.84
N ILE A 116 11.75 12.48 5.92
CA ILE A 116 12.52 11.27 6.19
C ILE A 116 13.89 11.58 6.82
N THR A 117 14.48 12.72 6.46
CA THR A 117 15.79 13.18 6.92
C THR A 117 15.77 13.88 8.28
N ASP A 118 14.59 14.16 8.85
CA ASP A 118 14.51 14.81 10.15
C ASP A 118 15.02 13.89 11.25
N ASN A 119 15.67 14.45 12.28
CA ASN A 119 16.29 13.70 13.37
C ASN A 119 15.28 12.75 14.04
N GLY A 120 14.09 13.25 14.39
CA GLY A 120 13.03 12.48 15.02
C GLY A 120 12.58 11.27 14.19
N VAL A 121 12.53 11.40 12.87
CA VAL A 121 12.18 10.29 11.97
C VAL A 121 13.37 9.33 11.89
N THR A 122 14.53 9.85 11.52
CA THR A 122 15.78 9.09 11.34
C THR A 122 16.11 8.22 12.56
N ASN A 123 16.01 8.76 13.77
CA ASN A 123 16.35 8.03 14.98
C ASN A 123 15.34 6.93 15.32
N ARG A 124 14.05 7.13 15.00
CA ARG A 124 13.04 6.05 15.09
C ARG A 124 13.34 4.95 14.09
N LEU A 125 13.63 5.28 12.83
CA LEU A 125 13.99 4.30 11.80
C LEU A 125 15.22 3.48 12.22
N ARG A 126 16.29 4.19 12.62
CA ARG A 126 17.53 3.54 13.08
C ARG A 126 17.26 2.61 14.25
N PHE A 127 16.49 3.04 15.24
CA PHE A 127 16.17 2.21 16.39
C PHE A 127 15.36 0.97 15.99
N LEU A 128 14.23 1.13 15.31
CA LEU A 128 13.33 0.03 14.93
C LEU A 128 14.04 -1.00 14.04
N GLN A 129 14.80 -0.55 13.05
CA GLN A 129 15.52 -1.45 12.14
C GLN A 129 16.73 -2.12 12.79
N THR A 130 17.28 -1.57 13.87
CA THR A 130 18.36 -2.20 14.64
C THR A 130 17.85 -3.31 15.54
N VAL A 131 16.69 -3.10 16.18
CA VAL A 131 16.16 -4.01 17.20
C VAL A 131 15.27 -5.12 16.65
N LYS A 132 15.03 -5.15 15.33
CA LYS A 132 14.28 -6.24 14.70
C LYS A 132 15.04 -7.57 14.81
N SER A 133 14.30 -8.67 14.93
CA SER A 133 14.86 -10.02 15.12
C SER A 133 15.01 -10.83 13.82
N ASN A 134 14.57 -10.29 12.69
CA ASN A 134 14.56 -10.96 11.39
C ASN A 134 15.52 -10.28 10.39
N SER A 135 16.05 -11.07 9.44
CA SER A 135 16.91 -10.57 8.35
C SER A 135 16.12 -10.09 7.12
N ASP A 136 14.82 -10.36 7.06
CA ASP A 136 13.97 -9.99 5.92
C ASP A 136 13.86 -8.45 5.79
N PRO A 137 14.20 -7.86 4.63
CA PRO A 137 14.04 -6.43 4.39
C PRO A 137 12.56 -6.02 4.23
N ALA A 138 11.67 -6.96 3.89
CA ALA A 138 10.26 -6.70 3.63
C ALA A 138 9.39 -6.73 4.90
N SER A 139 9.96 -6.94 6.09
CA SER A 139 9.22 -6.98 7.36
C SER A 139 10.09 -6.61 8.56
N LEU A 140 9.48 -6.04 9.60
CA LEU A 140 10.13 -5.76 10.89
C LEU A 140 9.44 -6.58 11.98
N ASN A 141 10.08 -7.65 12.44
CA ASN A 141 9.62 -8.38 13.62
C ASN A 141 10.31 -7.82 14.87
N LEU A 142 9.54 -7.12 15.70
CA LEU A 142 10.04 -6.48 16.92
C LEU A 142 9.67 -7.24 18.20
N THR A 143 9.11 -8.45 18.10
CA THR A 143 8.57 -9.19 19.27
C THR A 143 9.62 -9.45 20.36
N GLN A 144 10.84 -9.81 19.98
CA GLN A 144 11.96 -10.00 20.92
C GLN A 144 12.33 -8.69 21.63
N ALA A 145 12.41 -7.58 20.88
CA ALA A 145 12.69 -6.26 21.46
C ALA A 145 11.54 -5.77 22.35
N ALA A 146 10.30 -6.06 21.98
CA ALA A 146 9.13 -5.75 22.79
C ALA A 146 9.22 -6.42 24.16
N LEU A 147 9.57 -7.72 24.21
CA LEU A 147 9.77 -8.45 25.45
C LEU A 147 10.94 -7.88 26.28
N ALA A 148 12.08 -7.60 25.65
CA ALA A 148 13.25 -7.04 26.33
C ALA A 148 12.92 -5.69 27.00
N LEU A 149 12.19 -4.83 26.30
CA LEU A 149 11.88 -3.46 26.73
C LEU A 149 10.64 -3.35 27.64
N GLN A 150 9.93 -4.45 27.92
CA GLN A 150 8.88 -4.47 28.96
C GLN A 150 9.44 -4.29 30.38
N THR A 151 10.74 -4.53 30.58
CA THR A 151 11.41 -4.38 31.88
C THR A 151 11.72 -2.93 32.23
N LEU A 152 11.62 -2.00 31.27
CA LEU A 152 11.85 -0.58 31.50
C LEU A 152 10.72 0.04 32.33
N PRO A 153 10.97 1.18 33.01
CA PRO A 153 9.90 1.97 33.60
C PRO A 153 8.79 2.29 32.57
N PRO A 154 7.50 2.10 32.91
CA PRO A 154 6.40 2.44 32.03
C PRO A 154 6.45 3.90 31.56
N GLY A 155 6.34 4.11 30.25
CA GLY A 155 6.38 5.45 29.67
C GLY A 155 7.78 5.99 29.39
N THR A 156 8.82 5.14 29.46
CA THR A 156 10.18 5.53 29.04
C THR A 156 10.16 6.13 27.63
N THR A 157 10.82 7.27 27.44
CA THR A 157 10.96 7.95 26.14
C THR A 157 12.44 8.08 25.78
N LEU A 158 12.74 8.12 24.48
CA LEU A 158 14.06 8.50 23.98
C LEU A 158 14.05 9.96 23.54
N SER A 159 15.23 10.58 23.44
CA SER A 159 15.38 11.91 22.85
C SER A 159 15.39 11.78 21.32
N TRP A 160 14.21 11.54 20.72
CA TRP A 160 14.09 11.22 19.30
C TRP A 160 14.68 12.31 18.39
N ASP A 161 14.57 13.58 18.77
CA ASP A 161 15.06 14.72 17.97
C ASP A 161 16.55 15.02 18.15
N GLN A 162 17.27 14.21 18.94
CA GLN A 162 18.71 14.31 19.10
C GLN A 162 19.43 14.22 17.75
N ASP A 163 20.54 14.96 17.60
CA ASP A 163 21.42 14.80 16.45
C ASP A 163 21.76 13.30 16.22
N PRO A 164 21.54 12.74 15.02
CA PRO A 164 21.79 11.33 14.74
C PRO A 164 23.21 10.85 15.07
N SER A 165 24.21 11.73 14.98
CA SER A 165 25.59 11.42 15.37
C SER A 165 25.75 11.18 16.88
N LEU A 166 24.88 11.76 17.70
CA LEU A 166 24.85 11.64 19.16
C LEU A 166 23.78 10.67 19.66
N PHE A 167 22.85 10.27 18.79
CA PHE A 167 21.84 9.26 19.09
C PHE A 167 22.45 7.86 19.03
N ASN A 168 23.02 7.41 20.15
CA ASN A 168 23.64 6.10 20.32
C ASN A 168 23.20 5.47 21.65
N ILE A 169 23.22 4.14 21.72
CA ILE A 169 22.84 3.39 22.92
C ILE A 169 23.81 3.68 24.06
N GLY A 170 23.29 4.13 25.20
CA GLY A 170 24.09 4.60 26.34
C GLY A 170 24.58 6.05 26.20
N GLY A 171 24.29 6.71 25.07
CA GLY A 171 24.55 8.12 24.85
C GLY A 171 23.39 9.04 25.27
N PRO A 172 23.48 10.35 24.98
CA PRO A 172 22.47 11.34 25.38
C PRO A 172 21.08 11.10 24.76
N GLY A 173 21.02 10.41 23.63
CA GLY A 173 19.76 10.09 22.94
C GLY A 173 19.02 8.87 23.49
N ILE A 174 19.76 7.89 24.04
CA ILE A 174 19.22 6.58 24.43
C ILE A 174 19.79 6.20 25.81
N PRO A 175 18.95 6.15 26.86
CA PRO A 175 19.39 5.78 28.20
C PRO A 175 20.11 4.43 28.24
N GLY A 176 21.14 4.30 29.08
CA GLY A 176 21.91 3.05 29.23
C GLY A 176 21.06 1.84 29.64
N SER A 177 19.96 2.05 30.36
CA SER A 177 19.01 1.00 30.73
C SER A 177 18.34 0.33 29.52
N VAL A 178 18.07 1.10 28.46
CA VAL A 178 17.54 0.56 27.18
C VAL A 178 18.59 -0.36 26.56
N GLY A 179 19.85 0.09 26.51
CA GLY A 179 20.96 -0.70 26.01
C GLY A 179 21.18 -2.00 26.78
N ALA A 180 21.19 -1.93 28.11
CA ALA A 180 21.33 -3.10 28.96
C ALA A 180 20.20 -4.12 28.75
N SER A 181 18.95 -3.65 28.60
CA SER A 181 17.80 -4.52 28.34
C SER A 181 17.90 -5.23 26.99
N LEU A 182 18.32 -4.51 25.94
CA LEU A 182 18.52 -5.09 24.61
C LEU A 182 19.68 -6.10 24.58
N GLN A 183 20.82 -5.76 25.21
CA GLN A 183 21.98 -6.66 25.30
C GLN A 183 21.67 -7.94 26.07
N ALA A 184 20.93 -7.84 27.19
CA ALA A 184 20.50 -9.01 27.95
C ALA A 184 19.62 -9.96 27.13
N ALA A 185 18.89 -9.44 26.15
CA ALA A 185 18.08 -10.23 25.22
C ALA A 185 18.85 -10.68 23.95
N GLY A 186 20.15 -10.42 23.85
CA GLY A 186 20.97 -10.75 22.68
C GLY A 186 20.69 -9.90 21.44
N ILE A 187 20.08 -8.72 21.61
CA ILE A 187 19.75 -7.81 20.51
C ILE A 187 20.93 -6.87 20.25
N SER A 188 21.21 -6.60 18.96
CA SER A 188 22.27 -5.67 18.55
C SER A 188 22.09 -4.31 19.23
N THR A 189 23.20 -3.73 19.69
CA THR A 189 23.24 -2.36 20.18
C THR A 189 24.02 -1.39 19.29
N THR A 190 24.50 -1.88 18.16
CA THR A 190 25.07 -1.05 17.10
C THR A 190 23.95 -0.60 16.18
N LEU A 191 23.62 0.69 16.22
CA LEU A 191 22.55 1.24 15.40
C LEU A 191 22.91 1.15 13.91
N VAL A 192 21.94 0.78 13.07
CA VAL A 192 22.05 0.96 11.63
C VAL A 192 22.33 2.43 11.30
N SER A 193 23.04 2.68 10.19
CA SER A 193 23.36 4.05 9.78
C SER A 193 22.08 4.81 9.39
N ALA A 194 22.10 6.14 9.52
CA ALA A 194 20.98 6.99 9.10
C ALA A 194 20.59 6.75 7.64
N ALA A 195 21.58 6.73 6.73
CA ALA A 195 21.37 6.52 5.31
C ALA A 195 20.74 5.15 5.00
N ALA A 196 21.22 4.07 5.64
CA ALA A 196 20.65 2.73 5.44
C ALA A 196 19.21 2.64 5.97
N ALA A 197 18.95 3.26 7.13
CA ALA A 197 17.62 3.28 7.73
C ALA A 197 16.61 4.02 6.85
N GLN A 198 16.98 5.20 6.36
CA GLN A 198 16.16 6.02 5.46
C GLN A 198 15.91 5.33 4.11
N ALA A 199 16.91 4.67 3.54
CA ALA A 199 16.77 3.92 2.29
C ALA A 199 15.80 2.75 2.43
N THR A 200 15.98 1.93 3.47
CA THR A 200 15.10 0.78 3.76
C THR A 200 13.66 1.23 4.01
N PHE A 201 13.49 2.30 4.78
CA PHE A 201 12.18 2.90 5.03
C PHE A 201 11.48 3.37 3.76
N THR A 202 12.24 4.05 2.89
CA THR A 202 11.73 4.53 1.60
C THR A 202 11.24 3.38 0.73
N THR A 203 12.01 2.29 0.64
CA THR A 203 11.61 1.07 -0.07
C THR A 203 10.35 0.47 0.56
N GLY A 204 10.31 0.29 1.88
CA GLY A 204 9.16 -0.29 2.59
C GLY A 204 7.86 0.49 2.40
N LEU A 205 7.91 1.82 2.48
CA LEU A 205 6.76 2.68 2.20
C LEU A 205 6.30 2.60 0.75
N ARG A 206 7.24 2.66 -0.21
CA ARG A 206 6.88 2.51 -1.64
C ARG A 206 6.31 1.14 -1.94
N CYS A 207 6.78 0.08 -1.30
CA CYS A 207 6.20 -1.25 -1.45
C CYS A 207 4.77 -1.32 -0.90
N ALA A 208 4.51 -0.71 0.26
CA ALA A 208 3.15 -0.68 0.82
C ALA A 208 2.17 0.10 -0.07
N LEU A 209 2.62 1.22 -0.65
CA LEU A 209 1.80 2.12 -1.46
C LEU A 209 1.85 1.81 -2.97
N GLY A 210 2.79 1.01 -3.43
CA GLY A 210 2.96 0.62 -4.84
C GLY A 210 1.86 -0.31 -5.33
N GLY A 211 1.54 -0.24 -6.61
CA GLY A 211 0.48 -1.03 -7.25
C GLY A 211 -0.45 -0.17 -8.09
N PHE A 212 -1.57 -0.74 -8.52
CA PHE A 212 -2.52 -0.09 -9.41
C PHE A 212 -3.75 0.43 -8.67
N TYR A 213 -4.13 1.66 -8.97
CA TYR A 213 -5.29 2.36 -8.42
C TYR A 213 -6.21 2.77 -9.56
N SER A 214 -7.49 2.48 -9.42
CA SER A 214 -8.49 2.90 -10.40
C SER A 214 -9.70 3.52 -9.72
N GLY A 215 -10.36 4.44 -10.42
CA GLY A 215 -11.46 5.19 -9.84
C GLY A 215 -12.05 6.22 -10.79
N THR A 216 -12.68 7.24 -10.21
CA THR A 216 -13.37 8.30 -10.93
C THR A 216 -13.01 9.68 -10.41
N PHE A 217 -13.17 10.68 -11.25
CA PHE A 217 -13.13 12.10 -10.87
C PHE A 217 -14.45 12.80 -11.23
N SER A 218 -14.72 13.90 -10.56
CA SER A 218 -15.96 14.68 -10.64
C SER A 218 -15.70 16.18 -10.49
N GLY A 219 -16.69 17.03 -10.75
CA GLY A 219 -16.58 18.49 -10.67
C GLY A 219 -16.98 19.15 -11.97
N SER A 220 -16.16 20.07 -12.47
CA SER A 220 -16.38 20.71 -13.78
C SER A 220 -16.17 19.76 -14.97
N ASP A 221 -15.57 18.60 -14.75
CA ASP A 221 -15.52 17.46 -15.66
C ASP A 221 -15.71 16.17 -14.84
N THR A 222 -16.07 15.08 -15.51
CA THR A 222 -16.24 13.76 -14.90
C THR A 222 -15.55 12.71 -15.74
N GLY A 223 -15.17 11.59 -15.12
CA GLY A 223 -14.52 10.52 -15.87
C GLY A 223 -13.93 9.44 -14.99
N SER A 224 -13.21 8.52 -15.63
CA SER A 224 -12.49 7.43 -14.99
C SER A 224 -10.99 7.61 -15.10
N PHE A 225 -10.24 6.97 -14.21
CA PHE A 225 -8.79 6.91 -14.28
C PHE A 225 -8.25 5.56 -13.77
N GLY A 226 -7.07 5.22 -14.26
CA GLY A 226 -6.23 4.12 -13.79
C GLY A 226 -4.79 4.61 -13.70
N VAL A 227 -4.16 4.49 -12.53
CA VAL A 227 -2.80 4.93 -12.28
C VAL A 227 -2.02 3.88 -11.50
N GLY A 228 -0.86 3.52 -12.01
CA GLY A 228 0.10 2.68 -11.33
C GLY A 228 1.13 3.49 -10.58
N VAL A 229 1.46 3.07 -9.37
CA VAL A 229 2.57 3.57 -8.57
C VAL A 229 3.68 2.52 -8.62
N ALA A 230 4.80 2.84 -9.28
CA ALA A 230 5.94 1.95 -9.41
C ALA A 230 6.72 1.91 -8.07
N PRO A 231 6.73 0.79 -7.33
CA PRO A 231 7.37 0.76 -6.01
C PRO A 231 8.89 0.97 -6.03
N GLY A 232 9.60 0.54 -7.09
CA GLY A 232 11.06 0.71 -7.16
C GLY A 232 11.48 2.17 -7.30
N ILE A 233 10.76 2.93 -8.13
CA ILE A 233 11.18 4.28 -8.57
C ILE A 233 10.27 5.42 -8.08
N GLY A 234 9.06 5.11 -7.57
CA GLY A 234 8.09 6.11 -7.10
C GLY A 234 7.38 6.89 -8.21
N GLU A 235 7.54 6.47 -9.46
CA GLU A 235 6.86 7.05 -10.63
C GLU A 235 5.37 6.69 -10.63
N LEU A 236 4.52 7.67 -10.90
CA LEU A 236 3.10 7.44 -11.19
C LEU A 236 2.89 7.53 -12.69
N ILE A 237 2.35 6.48 -13.27
CA ILE A 237 2.03 6.41 -14.70
C ILE A 237 0.62 5.86 -14.84
N GLY A 238 -0.18 6.48 -15.68
CA GLY A 238 -1.54 6.04 -15.91
C GLY A 238 -2.24 6.76 -17.03
N ARG A 239 -3.54 6.60 -17.06
CA ARG A 239 -4.44 7.21 -18.04
C ARG A 239 -5.79 7.52 -17.40
N GLY A 240 -6.55 8.38 -18.06
CA GLY A 240 -7.95 8.58 -17.74
C GLY A 240 -8.77 8.88 -18.98
N PHE A 241 -10.09 8.92 -18.79
CA PHE A 241 -11.06 9.26 -19.82
C PHE A 241 -11.91 10.41 -19.34
N SER A 242 -11.99 11.48 -20.13
CA SER A 242 -12.85 12.65 -19.87
C SER A 242 -14.19 12.47 -20.55
N ASN A 243 -15.28 12.54 -19.79
CA ASN A 243 -16.63 12.45 -20.33
C ASN A 243 -17.00 13.72 -21.10
N SER A 244 -16.53 14.90 -20.66
CA SER A 244 -16.84 16.16 -21.35
C SER A 244 -16.15 16.24 -22.72
N ASN A 245 -14.90 15.81 -22.78
CA ASN A 245 -14.10 15.84 -24.02
C ASN A 245 -14.26 14.56 -24.86
N GLN A 246 -14.86 13.50 -24.31
CA GLN A 246 -14.95 12.18 -24.92
C GLN A 246 -13.60 11.64 -25.40
N ALA A 247 -12.56 11.83 -24.58
CA ALA A 247 -11.18 11.56 -24.97
C ALA A 247 -10.36 10.98 -23.81
N ASN A 248 -9.41 10.11 -24.17
CA ASN A 248 -8.40 9.61 -23.24
C ASN A 248 -7.30 10.66 -23.00
N PHE A 249 -6.65 10.58 -21.86
CA PHE A 249 -5.51 11.43 -21.51
C PHE A 249 -4.49 10.68 -20.67
N PHE A 250 -3.22 11.10 -20.76
CA PHE A 250 -2.12 10.54 -19.99
C PHE A 250 -2.06 11.14 -18.59
N LEU A 251 -1.75 10.29 -17.61
CA LEU A 251 -1.43 10.69 -16.24
C LEU A 251 0.02 10.36 -15.94
N ASN A 252 0.74 11.34 -15.41
CA ASN A 252 2.09 11.15 -14.92
C ASN A 252 2.33 11.96 -13.65
N GLY A 253 3.11 11.44 -12.72
CA GLY A 253 3.30 12.09 -11.44
C GLY A 253 4.36 11.46 -10.56
N VAL A 254 4.36 11.90 -9.31
CA VAL A 254 5.31 11.43 -8.30
C VAL A 254 4.57 11.11 -7.00
N LEU A 255 5.05 10.07 -6.32
CA LEU A 255 4.68 9.79 -4.94
C LEU A 255 5.64 10.55 -4.02
N THR A 256 5.11 11.43 -3.17
CA THR A 256 5.90 12.09 -2.14
C THR A 256 5.63 11.43 -0.80
N LEU A 257 6.67 10.84 -0.20
CA LEU A 257 6.58 10.18 1.10
C LEU A 257 6.68 11.23 2.21
N ASN A 258 5.55 11.48 2.88
CA ASN A 258 5.45 12.30 4.08
C ASN A 258 4.40 11.66 5.02
N ALA A 259 4.13 12.27 6.17
CA ALA A 259 3.17 11.74 7.14
C ALA A 259 1.75 11.51 6.56
N ALA A 260 1.36 12.25 5.51
CA ALA A 260 0.09 12.06 4.80
C ALA A 260 0.19 11.18 3.55
N SER A 261 1.40 10.81 3.11
CA SER A 261 1.68 10.07 1.87
C SER A 261 1.01 10.72 0.65
N THR A 262 1.40 11.96 0.36
CA THR A 262 0.76 12.76 -0.70
C THR A 262 1.13 12.28 -2.09
N VAL A 263 0.15 12.29 -3.00
CA VAL A 263 0.33 12.08 -4.44
C VAL A 263 0.06 13.36 -5.19
N SER A 264 0.85 13.60 -6.24
CA SER A 264 0.54 14.60 -7.26
C SER A 264 0.75 13.97 -8.62
N PHE A 265 -0.26 14.03 -9.47
CA PHE A 265 -0.18 13.58 -10.86
C PHE A 265 -0.91 14.56 -11.77
N GLY A 266 -0.32 14.83 -12.93
CA GLY A 266 -0.85 15.79 -13.89
C GLY A 266 -1.32 15.11 -15.16
N VAL A 267 -2.16 15.82 -15.90
CA VAL A 267 -2.51 15.49 -17.27
C VAL A 267 -1.51 16.15 -18.20
N ALA A 268 -0.72 15.34 -18.89
CA ALA A 268 0.38 15.80 -19.75
C ALA A 268 -0.08 16.77 -20.86
N SER A 269 -1.31 16.62 -21.36
CA SER A 269 -1.82 17.36 -22.53
C SER A 269 -2.66 18.59 -22.19
N THR A 270 -3.27 18.66 -21.00
CA THR A 270 -4.21 19.74 -20.64
C THR A 270 -3.70 20.66 -19.53
N GLY A 271 -2.63 20.26 -18.82
CA GLY A 271 -2.13 21.00 -17.66
C GLY A 271 -2.98 20.82 -16.39
N ALA A 272 -4.02 19.98 -16.43
CA ALA A 272 -4.79 19.64 -15.24
C ALA A 272 -3.90 18.95 -14.20
N ASN A 273 -4.01 19.34 -12.93
CA ASN A 273 -3.24 18.74 -11.84
C ASN A 273 -4.17 18.08 -10.83
N PHE A 274 -3.85 16.84 -10.46
CA PHE A 274 -4.49 16.07 -9.42
C PHE A 274 -3.54 15.99 -8.23
N SER A 275 -4.03 16.36 -7.06
CA SER A 275 -3.27 16.35 -5.80
C SER A 275 -4.11 15.72 -4.70
N GLY A 276 -3.51 14.82 -3.93
CA GLY A 276 -4.24 14.06 -2.93
C GLY A 276 -3.33 13.22 -2.05
N VAL A 277 -3.90 12.14 -1.51
CA VAL A 277 -3.23 11.17 -0.65
C VAL A 277 -3.41 9.76 -1.19
N VAL A 278 -2.43 8.89 -0.93
CA VAL A 278 -2.52 7.47 -1.21
C VAL A 278 -2.40 6.66 0.08
N SER A 279 -3.13 5.56 0.13
CA SER A 279 -3.14 4.59 1.23
C SER A 279 -3.12 3.18 0.66
N THR A 280 -3.04 2.17 1.53
CA THR A 280 -3.11 0.76 1.11
C THR A 280 -4.50 0.31 0.66
N GLY A 281 -5.54 1.13 0.89
CA GLY A 281 -6.92 0.88 0.45
C GLY A 281 -7.29 1.64 -0.82
N GLY A 282 -6.67 2.80 -1.08
CA GLY A 282 -7.07 3.65 -2.20
C GLY A 282 -6.36 4.99 -2.23
N THR A 283 -6.81 5.83 -3.17
CA THR A 283 -6.30 7.18 -3.40
C THR A 283 -7.47 8.17 -3.45
N SER A 284 -7.26 9.40 -2.99
CA SER A 284 -8.29 10.44 -3.04
C SER A 284 -7.68 11.83 -3.01
N GLY A 285 -8.39 12.82 -3.54
CA GLY A 285 -7.94 14.20 -3.51
C GLY A 285 -8.77 15.10 -4.40
N ASN A 286 -8.15 16.19 -4.83
CA ASN A 286 -8.76 17.20 -5.70
C ASN A 286 -7.98 17.31 -7.00
N TRP A 287 -8.65 17.75 -8.06
CA TRP A 287 -8.03 18.13 -9.31
C TRP A 287 -8.42 19.55 -9.71
N GLN A 288 -7.52 20.22 -10.43
CA GLN A 288 -7.70 21.60 -10.88
C GLN A 288 -7.23 21.75 -12.32
N ASN A 289 -8.01 22.49 -13.10
CA ASN A 289 -7.65 22.97 -14.43
C ASN A 289 -8.36 24.31 -14.66
N PRO A 290 -7.78 25.44 -14.19
CA PRO A 290 -8.50 26.71 -14.07
C PRO A 290 -9.22 27.13 -15.38
N PRO A 291 -10.48 27.58 -15.29
CA PRO A 291 -11.25 27.87 -14.06
C PRO A 291 -11.93 26.64 -13.41
N GLY A 292 -11.75 25.44 -13.97
CA GLY A 292 -12.39 24.21 -13.51
C GLY A 292 -11.61 23.44 -12.44
N GLY A 293 -12.28 22.43 -11.87
CA GLY A 293 -11.72 21.52 -10.89
C GLY A 293 -12.80 20.65 -10.22
N GLY A 294 -12.36 19.81 -9.30
CA GLY A 294 -13.24 19.00 -8.47
C GLY A 294 -12.48 17.94 -7.68
N ALA A 295 -13.12 16.80 -7.41
CA ALA A 295 -12.60 15.75 -6.53
C ALA A 295 -12.39 14.43 -7.28
N PHE A 296 -11.48 13.59 -6.79
CA PHE A 296 -11.27 12.23 -7.28
C PHE A 296 -11.14 11.24 -6.14
N THR A 297 -11.55 10.00 -6.40
CA THR A 297 -11.40 8.86 -5.50
C THR A 297 -11.13 7.60 -6.31
N GLY A 298 -10.28 6.72 -5.80
CA GLY A 298 -10.00 5.42 -6.39
C GLY A 298 -9.60 4.38 -5.36
N THR A 299 -9.71 3.11 -5.74
CA THR A 299 -9.38 1.96 -4.91
C THR A 299 -8.12 1.29 -5.40
N LYS A 300 -7.31 0.76 -4.48
CA LYS A 300 -6.16 -0.08 -4.83
C LYS A 300 -6.68 -1.44 -5.30
N MET A 301 -6.45 -1.77 -6.57
CA MET A 301 -6.85 -3.06 -7.11
C MET A 301 -5.95 -4.17 -6.56
N ARG A 302 -6.55 -5.27 -6.10
CA ARG A 302 -5.84 -6.45 -5.61
C ARG A 302 -6.33 -7.70 -6.32
N LEU A 303 -5.40 -8.42 -6.94
CA LEU A 303 -5.66 -9.72 -7.54
C LEU A 303 -5.45 -10.83 -6.50
N SER A 304 -6.30 -11.85 -6.53
CA SER A 304 -6.14 -13.03 -5.67
C SER A 304 -5.33 -14.09 -6.39
N LEU A 305 -4.31 -14.65 -5.74
CA LEU A 305 -3.56 -15.77 -6.33
C LEU A 305 -4.48 -16.97 -6.58
N PRO A 306 -4.20 -17.79 -7.61
CA PRO A 306 -4.86 -19.07 -7.78
C PRO A 306 -4.73 -19.94 -6.52
N VAL A 307 -5.79 -20.66 -6.18
CA VAL A 307 -5.82 -21.54 -5.00
C VAL A 307 -4.72 -22.60 -5.12
N GLY A 308 -4.00 -22.83 -4.02
CA GLY A 308 -2.94 -23.84 -3.95
C GLY A 308 -1.57 -23.37 -4.45
N THR A 309 -1.45 -22.12 -4.90
CA THR A 309 -0.14 -21.56 -5.29
C THR A 309 0.76 -21.43 -4.05
N GLN A 310 2.02 -21.87 -4.17
CA GLN A 310 3.03 -21.84 -3.11
C GLN A 310 4.17 -20.90 -3.49
N GLY A 311 4.83 -20.31 -2.50
CA GLY A 311 6.00 -19.45 -2.70
C GLY A 311 5.86 -18.06 -2.08
N ALA A 312 6.89 -17.24 -2.26
CA ALA A 312 6.86 -15.85 -1.83
C ALA A 312 5.91 -15.05 -2.74
N ILE A 313 5.00 -14.29 -2.13
CA ILE A 313 4.01 -13.50 -2.86
C ILE A 313 4.61 -12.15 -3.24
N TYR A 314 4.57 -11.83 -4.52
CA TYR A 314 4.92 -10.53 -5.06
C TYR A 314 3.70 -9.87 -5.68
N ARG A 315 3.52 -8.60 -5.37
CA ARG A 315 2.47 -7.74 -5.94
C ARG A 315 3.11 -6.53 -6.56
N GLY A 316 2.54 -6.05 -7.65
CA GLY A 316 3.12 -4.94 -8.37
C GLY A 316 2.24 -4.40 -9.47
N VAL A 317 2.87 -3.68 -10.37
CA VAL A 317 2.25 -3.04 -11.52
C VAL A 317 3.14 -3.20 -12.76
N GLY A 318 2.50 -3.42 -13.90
CA GLY A 318 3.11 -3.34 -15.22
C GLY A 318 2.73 -2.03 -15.92
N PHE A 319 3.65 -1.48 -16.69
CA PHE A 319 3.43 -0.28 -17.52
C PHE A 319 3.90 -0.54 -18.94
N ASP A 320 3.04 -0.28 -19.92
CA ASP A 320 3.44 -0.23 -21.32
C ASP A 320 4.42 0.91 -21.58
N THR A 321 5.48 0.64 -22.35
CA THR A 321 6.46 1.65 -22.75
C THR A 321 5.80 2.81 -23.49
N ALA A 322 4.84 2.53 -24.38
CA ALA A 322 4.14 3.55 -25.13
C ALA A 322 3.27 4.46 -24.25
N LEU A 323 2.71 3.92 -23.16
CA LEU A 323 1.99 4.71 -22.16
C LEU A 323 2.97 5.62 -21.40
N ARG A 324 4.09 5.06 -20.97
CA ARG A 324 5.14 5.81 -20.24
C ARG A 324 5.72 6.95 -21.09
N ASP A 325 6.01 6.67 -22.36
CA ASP A 325 6.55 7.62 -23.34
C ASP A 325 5.47 8.53 -23.95
N ARG A 326 4.19 8.29 -23.62
CA ARG A 326 3.03 9.06 -24.05
C ARG A 326 2.81 9.06 -25.56
N THR A 327 3.16 7.96 -26.22
CA THR A 327 2.99 7.77 -27.66
C THR A 327 1.70 7.05 -28.03
N SER A 328 1.15 6.24 -27.11
CA SER A 328 -0.18 5.62 -27.22
C SER A 328 -0.75 5.38 -25.83
N MET A 329 -2.06 5.14 -25.70
CA MET A 329 -2.66 4.88 -24.37
C MET A 329 -2.08 3.64 -23.68
N GLY A 330 -1.55 2.68 -24.45
CA GLY A 330 -0.97 1.44 -23.95
C GLY A 330 -1.81 0.74 -22.88
N ASP A 331 -1.18 -0.18 -22.17
CA ASP A 331 -1.77 -0.84 -21.02
C ASP A 331 -1.03 -0.52 -19.70
N VAL A 332 -1.76 -0.61 -18.60
CA VAL A 332 -1.24 -0.50 -17.24
C VAL A 332 -2.10 -1.34 -16.33
N GLY A 333 -1.51 -2.07 -15.40
CA GLY A 333 -2.33 -2.81 -14.46
C GLY A 333 -1.59 -3.61 -13.43
N PRO A 334 -2.31 -4.11 -12.41
CA PRO A 334 -1.73 -4.84 -11.31
C PRO A 334 -1.27 -6.22 -11.76
N PHE A 335 -0.29 -6.75 -11.04
CA PHE A 335 -0.02 -8.19 -11.04
C PHE A 335 0.10 -8.73 -9.62
N VAL A 336 -0.11 -10.02 -9.50
CA VAL A 336 0.27 -10.83 -8.35
C VAL A 336 0.92 -12.12 -8.83
N MET A 337 2.01 -12.54 -8.21
CA MET A 337 2.65 -13.82 -8.50
C MET A 337 3.16 -14.46 -7.22
N ALA A 338 3.12 -15.78 -7.15
CA ALA A 338 3.87 -16.54 -6.16
C ALA A 338 5.12 -17.10 -6.83
N ILE A 339 6.24 -16.93 -6.15
CA ILE A 339 7.56 -17.34 -6.63
C ILE A 339 8.04 -18.47 -5.74
N GLY A 340 8.06 -19.68 -6.30
CA GLY A 340 8.61 -20.88 -5.68
C GLY A 340 10.11 -21.01 -5.91
N SER A 341 10.66 -22.19 -5.64
CA SER A 341 12.10 -22.44 -5.80
C SER A 341 12.57 -22.52 -7.25
N SER A 342 11.72 -22.94 -8.17
CA SER A 342 12.05 -23.10 -9.60
C SER A 342 10.97 -22.62 -10.56
N SER A 343 9.80 -22.23 -10.06
CA SER A 343 8.67 -21.80 -10.87
C SER A 343 7.96 -20.60 -10.24
N LEU A 344 7.25 -19.87 -11.09
CA LEU A 344 6.32 -18.83 -10.66
C LEU A 344 4.98 -19.01 -11.37
N THR A 345 3.92 -18.66 -10.65
CA THR A 345 2.56 -18.62 -11.17
C THR A 345 1.87 -17.38 -10.63
N GLY A 346 1.07 -16.71 -11.46
CA GLY A 346 0.42 -15.48 -11.08
C GLY A 346 -0.67 -15.05 -12.04
N LEU A 347 -1.17 -13.85 -11.80
CA LEU A 347 -2.17 -13.17 -12.59
C LEU A 347 -1.74 -11.72 -12.79
N ALA A 348 -2.09 -11.17 -13.94
CA ALA A 348 -2.07 -9.74 -14.22
C ALA A 348 -3.47 -9.28 -14.65
N PHE A 349 -3.69 -7.98 -14.76
CA PHE A 349 -4.91 -7.42 -15.30
C PHE A 349 -4.57 -6.31 -16.28
N SER A 350 -5.09 -6.41 -17.50
CA SER A 350 -5.03 -5.35 -18.51
C SER A 350 -6.15 -4.36 -18.24
N TYR A 351 -5.80 -3.11 -17.96
CA TYR A 351 -6.77 -2.04 -17.79
C TYR A 351 -7.29 -1.52 -19.12
N ASP A 352 -6.54 -1.65 -20.22
CA ASP A 352 -7.09 -1.30 -21.53
C ASP A 352 -8.17 -2.30 -21.97
N ASP A 353 -7.87 -3.59 -21.89
CA ASP A 353 -8.78 -4.66 -22.34
C ASP A 353 -9.82 -5.05 -21.27
N GLN A 354 -9.70 -4.50 -20.06
CA GLN A 354 -10.54 -4.81 -18.90
C GLN A 354 -10.60 -6.31 -18.60
N MET A 355 -9.44 -6.98 -18.63
CA MET A 355 -9.39 -8.44 -18.50
C MET A 355 -8.21 -8.96 -17.69
N GLN A 356 -8.38 -10.14 -17.11
CA GLN A 356 -7.32 -10.84 -16.39
C GLN A 356 -6.45 -11.65 -17.36
N LEU A 357 -5.14 -11.63 -17.11
CA LEU A 357 -4.10 -12.36 -17.82
C LEU A 357 -3.42 -13.34 -16.87
N SER A 358 -2.92 -14.46 -17.40
CA SER A 358 -2.16 -15.44 -16.63
C SER A 358 -0.66 -15.15 -16.71
N LEU A 359 0.05 -15.36 -15.61
CA LEU A 359 1.50 -15.30 -15.55
C LEU A 359 2.06 -16.68 -15.19
N THR A 360 3.00 -17.17 -15.97
CA THR A 360 3.70 -18.44 -15.69
C THR A 360 5.17 -18.30 -16.06
N GLY A 361 6.06 -18.96 -15.31
CA GLY A 361 7.48 -18.88 -15.62
C GLY A 361 8.35 -19.77 -14.74
N THR A 362 9.65 -19.60 -14.91
CA THR A 362 10.70 -20.29 -14.18
C THR A 362 11.52 -19.30 -13.37
N VAL A 363 12.05 -19.79 -12.25
CA VAL A 363 13.01 -19.09 -11.41
C VAL A 363 14.37 -19.75 -11.66
N THR A 364 15.35 -18.97 -12.08
CA THR A 364 16.72 -19.44 -12.26
C THR A 364 17.60 -18.98 -11.10
N ASN A 365 18.79 -19.57 -10.98
CA ASN A 365 19.74 -19.20 -9.93
C ASN A 365 20.07 -17.69 -10.03
N ASN A 366 20.15 -17.01 -8.88
CA ASN A 366 20.31 -15.54 -8.74
C ASN A 366 19.02 -14.71 -8.89
N ASP A 367 17.90 -15.20 -8.35
CA ASP A 367 16.69 -14.38 -8.20
C ASP A 367 16.15 -13.79 -9.53
N THR A 368 16.48 -14.46 -10.63
CA THR A 368 16.06 -14.09 -11.99
C THR A 368 14.82 -14.87 -12.37
N LEU A 369 13.85 -14.15 -12.95
CA LEU A 369 12.52 -14.62 -13.29
C LEU A 369 12.34 -14.50 -14.80
N ASP A 370 12.04 -15.61 -15.44
CA ASP A 370 11.73 -15.67 -16.88
C ASP A 370 10.34 -16.27 -17.05
N GLY A 371 9.46 -15.62 -17.81
CA GLY A 371 8.10 -16.11 -17.95
C GLY A 371 7.31 -15.49 -19.09
N GLN A 372 6.01 -15.77 -19.08
CA GLN A 372 5.06 -15.42 -20.12
C GLN A 372 3.81 -14.77 -19.54
N ILE A 373 3.27 -13.80 -20.28
CA ILE A 373 1.97 -13.18 -20.08
C ILE A 373 1.01 -13.79 -21.10
N ILE A 374 -0.07 -14.41 -20.62
CA ILE A 374 -0.92 -15.28 -21.43
C ILE A 374 -2.39 -14.85 -21.34
N GLN A 375 -3.06 -14.80 -22.48
CA GLN A 375 -4.51 -14.61 -22.61
C GLN A 375 -5.14 -15.89 -23.19
N GLY A 376 -5.83 -16.66 -22.35
CA GLY A 376 -6.34 -17.98 -22.75
C GLY A 376 -5.18 -18.91 -23.14
N ASN A 377 -5.03 -19.19 -24.44
CA ASN A 377 -3.96 -20.02 -24.99
C ASN A 377 -2.92 -19.22 -25.80
N ILE A 378 -3.03 -17.89 -25.83
CA ILE A 378 -2.16 -17.00 -26.62
C ILE A 378 -1.13 -16.37 -25.69
N VAL A 379 0.15 -16.52 -26.03
CA VAL A 379 1.23 -15.78 -25.36
C VAL A 379 1.27 -14.37 -25.95
N LEU A 380 1.00 -13.37 -25.11
CA LEU A 380 1.04 -11.96 -25.49
C LEU A 380 2.46 -11.41 -25.42
N SER A 381 3.16 -11.68 -24.32
CA SER A 381 4.50 -11.15 -24.07
C SER A 381 5.34 -12.15 -23.28
N ASN A 382 6.66 -12.10 -23.45
CA ASN A 382 7.61 -12.75 -22.53
C ASN A 382 8.11 -11.71 -21.52
N PHE A 383 8.35 -12.07 -20.27
CA PHE A 383 8.92 -11.16 -19.28
C PHE A 383 10.20 -11.70 -18.67
N HIS A 384 11.07 -10.78 -18.31
CA HIS A 384 12.34 -11.01 -17.62
C HIS A 384 12.46 -10.01 -16.47
N ALA A 385 12.62 -10.50 -15.24
CA ALA A 385 12.71 -9.68 -14.04
C ALA A 385 13.73 -10.23 -13.05
N THR A 386 14.18 -9.40 -12.12
CA THR A 386 15.07 -9.79 -11.03
C THR A 386 14.51 -9.34 -9.69
N ILE A 387 14.77 -10.10 -8.63
CA ILE A 387 14.51 -9.70 -7.26
C ILE A 387 15.80 -9.11 -6.68
N SER A 388 15.72 -7.88 -6.20
CA SER A 388 16.82 -7.18 -5.55
C SER A 388 16.95 -7.58 -4.09
N THR A 389 18.11 -7.32 -3.50
CA THR A 389 18.40 -7.67 -2.09
C THR A 389 17.51 -6.96 -1.07
N ASP A 390 16.83 -5.88 -1.47
CA ASP A 390 15.84 -5.16 -0.67
C ASP A 390 14.42 -5.75 -0.78
N GLY A 391 14.25 -6.85 -1.53
CA GLY A 391 12.97 -7.54 -1.71
C GLY A 391 12.06 -6.91 -2.77
N THR A 392 12.56 -5.94 -3.55
CA THR A 392 11.85 -5.39 -4.69
C THR A 392 12.08 -6.23 -5.94
N LEU A 393 11.06 -6.28 -6.81
CA LEU A 393 11.10 -6.92 -8.13
C LEU A 393 11.12 -5.84 -9.20
N GLY A 394 12.04 -5.92 -10.14
CA GLY A 394 12.12 -5.03 -11.29
C GLY A 394 12.42 -5.80 -12.57
N GLY A 395 11.79 -5.43 -13.67
CA GLY A 395 11.97 -6.14 -14.94
C GLY A 395 11.28 -5.48 -16.13
N GLN A 396 11.30 -6.19 -17.25
CA GLN A 396 10.63 -5.80 -18.48
C GLN A 396 9.81 -6.97 -19.04
N TYR A 397 8.80 -6.63 -19.82
CA TYR A 397 8.11 -7.58 -20.69
C TYR A 397 8.22 -7.11 -22.14
N THR A 398 8.31 -8.07 -23.05
CA THR A 398 8.50 -7.85 -24.48
C THR A 398 7.36 -8.52 -25.24
N GLY A 399 6.61 -7.72 -25.98
CA GLY A 399 5.46 -8.17 -26.75
C GLY A 399 5.84 -9.10 -27.88
N ILE A 400 5.03 -10.13 -28.10
CA ILE A 400 5.06 -10.91 -29.32
C ILE A 400 4.51 -10.03 -30.46
N PRO A 401 5.22 -9.92 -31.61
CA PRO A 401 4.82 -9.03 -32.69
C PRO A 401 3.37 -9.24 -33.15
N GLY A 402 2.61 -8.15 -33.20
CA GLY A 402 1.22 -8.13 -33.68
C GLY A 402 0.17 -8.61 -32.68
N VAL A 403 0.56 -9.04 -31.47
CA VAL A 403 -0.39 -9.52 -30.45
C VAL A 403 -0.18 -8.93 -29.06
N GLY A 404 1.04 -8.57 -28.67
CA GLY A 404 1.31 -8.02 -27.34
C GLY A 404 2.12 -6.74 -27.35
N SER A 405 2.20 -6.12 -26.18
CA SER A 405 2.96 -4.91 -25.93
C SER A 405 4.24 -5.19 -25.14
N SER A 406 5.11 -4.18 -25.09
CA SER A 406 6.35 -4.20 -24.32
C SER A 406 6.32 -3.12 -23.25
N GLY A 407 7.00 -3.36 -22.14
CA GLY A 407 6.95 -2.46 -21.01
C GLY A 407 7.78 -2.92 -19.82
N SER A 408 7.55 -2.27 -18.69
CA SER A 408 8.26 -2.53 -17.44
C SER A 408 7.35 -3.15 -16.39
N VAL A 409 7.92 -3.96 -15.50
CA VAL A 409 7.24 -4.50 -14.31
C VAL A 409 7.98 -4.10 -13.05
N TRP A 410 7.22 -3.70 -12.04
CA TRP A 410 7.74 -3.34 -10.72
C TRP A 410 6.85 -3.93 -9.65
N GLY A 411 7.45 -4.63 -8.68
CA GLY A 411 6.71 -5.24 -7.59
C GLY A 411 7.51 -5.29 -6.30
N CYS A 412 6.84 -5.73 -5.25
CA CYS A 412 7.45 -5.98 -3.95
C CYS A 412 6.93 -7.28 -3.37
N ARG A 413 7.75 -7.90 -2.52
CA ARG A 413 7.31 -8.98 -1.66
C ARG A 413 6.22 -8.47 -0.70
N THR A 414 5.20 -9.28 -0.49
CA THR A 414 4.09 -8.97 0.43
C THR A 414 3.74 -10.19 1.28
N ASN A 415 3.21 -9.95 2.49
CA ASN A 415 2.75 -11.01 3.39
C ASN A 415 1.29 -11.45 3.12
N SER A 416 0.61 -10.83 2.13
CA SER A 416 -0.81 -11.07 1.80
C SER A 416 -1.16 -10.70 0.36
#